data_AF-A0A0P0WI35-F1
#
_entry.id   AF-A0A0P0WI35-F1
#
_cell.length_a   1.000
_cell.length_b   1.000
_cell.length_c   1.000
_cell.angle_alpha   90.00
_cell.angle_beta   90.00
_cell.angle_gamma   90.00
#
_symmetry.space_group_name_H-M   'P 1'
#
loop_
_entity.id
_entity.type
_entity.pdbx_description
1 polymer ?
#
loop_
_entity_poly.entity_id
_entity_poly.type
_entity_poly.pdbx_seq_one_letter_code
_entity_poly.pdbx_strand_id
1 'polypeptide(L)'
;MFVARSTKANAGDMATMRVLAQFLGADRALGWGRASPDPCDGSWLGITCDASGYVVYIIANNSGLTGHLPRETRNLSMLAAIYLNNNSLSGDVPPLGPNLMEISLSYNRFMSISPEFFKGMSLPSMDYP
;
A
#
# COMPACT_ATOMS: atom_id res chain seq x y z
N MET A 1 4.21 -4.84 19.46
CA MET A 1 4.34 -6.16 18.83
C MET A 1 5.44 -6.06 17.77
N PHE A 2 6.58 -6.72 17.97
CA PHE A 2 7.61 -6.80 16.93
C PHE A 2 7.20 -7.95 15.99
N VAL A 3 6.75 -7.62 14.79
CA VAL A 3 6.47 -8.65 13.77
C VAL A 3 7.82 -9.09 13.21
N ALA A 4 8.15 -10.38 13.30
CA ALA A 4 9.30 -10.92 12.60
C ALA A 4 9.12 -10.62 11.09
N ARG A 5 10.14 -10.06 10.45
CA ARG A 5 10.08 -9.71 9.01
C ARG A 5 10.42 -10.93 8.18
N SER A 6 9.57 -11.29 7.22
CA SER A 6 10.00 -12.16 6.13
C SER A 6 11.07 -11.43 5.31
N THR A 7 12.10 -12.15 4.88
CA THR A 7 13.10 -11.64 3.93
C THR A 7 12.67 -11.81 2.47
N LYS A 8 11.47 -12.36 2.24
CA LYS A 8 10.94 -12.62 0.91
C LYS A 8 9.45 -12.36 0.83
N ALA A 9 9.05 -11.55 -0.13
CA ALA A 9 7.64 -11.32 -0.42
C ALA A 9 6.97 -12.57 -0.99
N ASN A 10 5.68 -12.76 -0.66
CA ASN A 10 4.85 -13.68 -1.42
C ASN A 10 4.75 -13.20 -2.88
N ALA A 11 4.55 -14.13 -3.82
CA ALA A 11 4.62 -13.83 -5.25
C ALA A 11 3.55 -12.80 -5.69
N GLY A 12 2.37 -12.81 -5.07
CA GLY A 12 1.27 -11.89 -5.39
C GLY A 12 1.60 -10.44 -4.99
N ASP A 13 2.10 -10.25 -3.78
CA ASP A 13 2.51 -8.92 -3.31
C ASP A 13 3.76 -8.44 -4.03
N MET A 14 4.72 -9.32 -4.33
CA MET A 14 5.88 -8.96 -5.13
C MET A 14 5.48 -8.40 -6.50
N ALA A 15 4.55 -9.05 -7.20
CA ALA A 15 4.04 -8.57 -8.48
C ALA A 15 3.27 -7.26 -8.33
N THR A 16 2.37 -7.18 -7.34
CA THR A 16 1.53 -6.00 -7.07
C THR A 16 2.38 -4.77 -6.71
N MET A 17 3.38 -4.93 -5.86
CA MET A 17 4.25 -3.83 -5.42
C MET A 17 5.13 -3.30 -6.54
N ARG A 18 5.59 -4.14 -7.48
CA ARG A 18 6.33 -3.68 -8.67
C ARG A 18 5.48 -2.78 -9.56
N VAL A 19 4.22 -3.15 -9.75
CA VAL A 19 3.23 -2.34 -10.48
C VAL A 19 2.98 -1.04 -9.73
N LEU A 20 2.69 -1.12 -8.44
CA LEU A 20 2.42 0.04 -7.59
C LEU A 20 3.60 1.04 -7.58
N ALA A 21 4.84 0.55 -7.52
CA ALA A 21 6.02 1.41 -7.54
C ALA A 21 6.09 2.31 -8.78
N GLN A 22 5.72 1.78 -9.95
CA GLN A 22 5.72 2.53 -11.21
C GLN A 22 4.57 3.55 -11.25
N PHE A 23 3.36 3.13 -10.86
CA PHE A 23 2.16 3.98 -10.90
C PHE A 23 2.19 5.15 -9.91
N LEU A 24 2.90 4.99 -8.77
CA LEU A 24 3.13 6.05 -7.80
C LEU A 24 4.37 6.90 -8.09
N GLY A 25 5.15 6.55 -9.12
CA GLY A 25 6.49 7.11 -9.34
C GLY A 25 7.45 6.88 -8.17
N ALA A 26 7.17 5.90 -7.31
CA ALA A 26 7.98 5.56 -6.14
C ALA A 26 9.30 4.88 -6.52
N ASP A 27 9.36 4.25 -7.70
CA ASP A 27 10.60 3.78 -8.33
C ASP A 27 11.61 4.92 -8.57
N ARG A 28 11.09 6.11 -8.92
CA ARG A 28 11.86 7.34 -9.14
C ARG A 28 12.11 8.10 -7.84
N ALA A 29 11.07 8.28 -7.03
CA ALA A 29 11.09 9.12 -5.84
C ALA A 29 11.72 8.44 -4.60
N LEU A 30 11.44 7.16 -4.39
CA LEU A 30 11.90 6.38 -3.22
C LEU A 30 12.89 5.27 -3.58
N GLY A 31 13.10 5.01 -4.87
CA GLY A 31 13.99 3.94 -5.32
C GLY A 31 13.41 2.53 -5.11
N TRP A 32 12.10 2.40 -4.96
CA TRP A 32 11.44 1.10 -4.86
C TRP A 32 11.80 0.23 -6.06
N GLY A 33 12.32 -0.98 -5.80
CA GLY A 33 12.75 -1.91 -6.85
C GLY A 33 14.16 -1.70 -7.38
N ARG A 34 14.90 -0.65 -6.97
CA ARG A 34 16.24 -0.36 -7.52
C ARG A 34 17.32 -1.30 -7.02
N ALA A 35 17.41 -1.48 -5.70
CA ALA A 35 18.42 -2.34 -5.09
C ALA A 35 18.03 -3.82 -5.19
N SER A 36 16.73 -4.09 -5.08
CA SER A 36 16.17 -5.43 -5.12
C SER A 36 14.72 -5.36 -5.58
N PRO A 37 14.25 -6.36 -6.34
CA PRO A 37 12.89 -6.38 -6.83
C PRO A 37 11.92 -7.00 -5.81
N ASP A 38 12.37 -7.31 -4.59
CA ASP A 38 11.58 -7.85 -3.47
C ASP A 38 11.25 -6.73 -2.47
N PRO A 39 9.96 -6.38 -2.26
CA PRO A 39 9.56 -5.33 -1.33
C PRO A 39 9.78 -5.68 0.16
N CYS A 40 10.02 -6.95 0.50
CA CYS A 40 10.15 -7.43 1.88
C CYS A 40 11.60 -7.62 2.34
N ASP A 41 12.60 -7.44 1.49
CA ASP A 41 14.01 -7.63 1.86
C ASP A 41 14.61 -6.47 2.69
N GLY A 42 13.81 -5.43 2.93
CA GLY A 42 14.18 -4.24 3.70
C GLY A 42 14.79 -3.10 2.87
N SER A 43 14.99 -3.27 1.57
CA SER A 43 15.51 -2.21 0.69
C SER A 43 14.46 -1.19 0.25
N TRP A 44 13.17 -1.53 0.32
CA TRP A 44 12.08 -0.63 -0.05
C TRP A 44 11.69 0.25 1.14
N LEU A 45 12.11 1.51 1.11
CA LEU A 45 11.82 2.46 2.19
C LEU A 45 10.31 2.61 2.43
N GLY A 46 9.89 2.47 3.69
CA GLY A 46 8.50 2.64 4.10
C GLY A 46 7.61 1.41 3.92
N ILE A 47 8.16 0.30 3.39
CA ILE A 47 7.44 -0.97 3.27
C ILE A 47 7.74 -1.86 4.48
N THR A 48 6.71 -2.46 5.05
CA THR A 48 6.86 -3.49 6.09
C THR A 48 6.06 -4.71 5.70
N CYS A 49 6.71 -5.87 5.79
CA CYS A 49 6.09 -7.17 5.59
C CYS A 49 6.01 -7.96 6.90
N ASP A 50 5.04 -8.85 6.99
CA ASP A 50 4.93 -9.81 8.07
C ASP A 50 5.89 -11.01 7.88
N ALA A 51 5.86 -11.96 8.82
CA ALA A 51 6.70 -13.15 8.78
C ALA A 51 6.33 -14.13 7.65
N SER A 52 5.12 -13.99 7.10
CA SER A 52 4.60 -14.81 5.99
C SER A 52 4.90 -14.18 4.63
N GLY A 53 5.51 -13.00 4.59
CA GLY A 53 5.88 -12.30 3.36
C GLY A 53 4.74 -11.49 2.75
N TYR A 54 3.70 -11.14 3.51
CA TYR A 54 2.68 -10.20 3.06
C TYR A 54 3.03 -8.76 3.44
N VAL A 55 2.74 -7.82 2.54
CA VAL A 55 2.87 -6.38 2.80
C VAL A 55 1.75 -5.93 3.72
N VAL A 56 2.11 -5.42 4.89
CA VAL A 56 1.17 -5.01 5.94
C VAL A 56 1.10 -3.50 6.10
N TYR A 57 2.21 -2.79 5.86
CA TYR A 57 2.29 -1.34 5.98
C TYR A 57 2.98 -0.72 4.76
N ILE A 58 2.37 0.34 4.24
CA ILE A 58 2.95 1.22 3.23
C ILE A 58 2.97 2.66 3.79
N ILE A 59 4.16 3.19 4.03
CA ILE A 59 4.37 4.53 4.57
C ILE A 59 5.24 5.35 3.61
N ALA A 60 4.63 6.23 2.84
CA ALA A 60 5.32 7.07 1.86
C ALA A 60 4.77 8.51 1.87
N ASN A 61 4.56 9.04 3.07
CA ASN A 61 4.15 10.44 3.27
C ASN A 61 5.24 11.40 2.78
N ASN A 62 4.84 12.55 2.24
CA ASN A 62 5.76 13.63 1.87
C ASN A 62 6.96 13.15 1.04
N SER A 63 6.72 12.24 0.10
CA SER A 63 7.76 11.52 -0.63
C SER A 63 7.86 11.98 -2.09
N GLY A 64 7.15 13.05 -2.47
CA GLY A 64 7.15 13.55 -3.85
C GLY A 64 6.49 12.59 -4.84
N LEU A 65 5.61 11.71 -4.38
CA LEU A 65 4.94 10.73 -5.24
C LEU A 65 4.00 11.45 -6.22
N THR A 66 3.90 10.90 -7.43
CA THR A 66 3.06 11.42 -8.52
C THR A 66 2.37 10.27 -9.23
N GLY A 67 1.35 10.54 -10.04
CA GLY A 67 0.58 9.49 -10.72
C GLY A 67 -0.70 9.17 -9.95
N HIS A 68 -1.03 7.89 -9.81
CA HIS A 68 -2.32 7.45 -9.25
C HIS A 68 -2.19 6.10 -8.53
N LEU A 69 -3.17 5.79 -7.66
CA LEU A 69 -3.29 4.47 -7.06
C LEU A 69 -3.89 3.49 -8.09
N PRO A 70 -3.20 2.40 -8.46
CA PRO A 70 -3.72 1.41 -9.40
C PRO A 70 -4.73 0.47 -8.73
N ARG A 71 -5.65 -0.12 -9.51
CA ARG A 71 -6.74 -0.98 -9.00
C ARG A 71 -6.23 -2.27 -8.34
N GLU A 72 -5.03 -2.67 -8.73
CA GLU A 72 -4.24 -3.79 -8.24
C GLU A 72 -3.86 -3.63 -6.76
N THR A 73 -3.93 -2.41 -6.19
CA THR A 73 -3.68 -2.18 -4.75
C THR A 73 -4.61 -3.02 -3.86
N ARG A 74 -5.80 -3.40 -4.34
CA ARG A 74 -6.70 -4.32 -3.62
C ARG A 74 -6.09 -5.71 -3.37
N ASN A 75 -5.11 -6.11 -4.18
CA ASN A 75 -4.53 -7.44 -4.14
C ASN A 75 -3.59 -7.63 -2.95
N LEU A 76 -3.16 -6.54 -2.30
CA LEU A 76 -2.42 -6.57 -1.04
C LEU A 76 -3.38 -6.95 0.08
N SER A 77 -3.69 -8.24 0.17
CA SER A 77 -4.80 -8.76 0.97
C SER A 77 -4.61 -8.53 2.47
N MET A 78 -3.36 -8.49 2.95
CA MET A 78 -3.01 -8.28 4.35
C MET A 78 -2.59 -6.82 4.65
N LEU A 79 -2.76 -5.90 3.70
CA LEU A 79 -2.43 -4.49 3.93
C LEU A 79 -3.31 -3.92 5.04
N ALA A 80 -2.71 -3.61 6.18
CA ALA A 80 -3.39 -3.08 7.36
C ALA A 80 -3.40 -1.55 7.38
N ALA A 81 -2.31 -0.91 6.95
CA ALA A 81 -2.27 0.55 6.84
C ALA A 81 -1.57 1.07 5.59
N ILE A 82 -2.09 2.16 5.06
CA ILE A 82 -1.49 2.92 3.97
C ILE A 82 -1.52 4.42 4.26
N TYR A 83 -0.34 5.03 4.32
CA TYR A 83 -0.18 6.47 4.51
C TYR A 83 0.60 7.07 3.35
N LEU A 84 -0.09 7.90 2.55
CA LEU A 84 0.44 8.57 1.36
C LEU A 84 0.17 10.08 1.41
N ASN A 85 -0.01 10.65 2.60
CA ASN A 85 -0.35 12.06 2.73
C ASN A 85 0.78 12.98 2.27
N ASN A 86 0.41 14.20 1.86
CA ASN A 86 1.34 15.22 1.34
C ASN A 86 2.10 14.75 0.08
N ASN A 87 1.39 14.26 -0.92
CA ASN A 87 1.97 13.92 -2.22
C ASN A 87 1.18 14.60 -3.35
N SER A 88 1.53 14.33 -4.61
CA SER A 88 0.79 14.82 -5.79
C SER A 88 0.07 13.68 -6.52
N LEU A 89 -0.42 12.69 -5.78
CA LEU A 89 -1.22 11.59 -6.34
C LEU A 89 -2.59 12.10 -6.77
N SER A 90 -3.12 11.57 -7.86
CA SER A 90 -4.31 12.08 -8.54
C SER A 90 -5.19 10.94 -9.05
N GLY A 91 -6.34 11.30 -9.64
CA GLY A 91 -7.34 10.35 -10.11
C GLY A 91 -8.24 9.83 -8.98
N ASP A 92 -8.88 8.69 -9.20
CA ASP A 92 -9.79 8.09 -8.23
C ASP A 92 -9.04 7.17 -7.27
N VAL A 93 -9.46 7.15 -6.00
CA VAL A 93 -8.96 6.17 -5.03
C VAL A 93 -9.62 4.82 -5.31
N PRO A 94 -8.88 3.78 -5.74
CA PRO A 94 -9.44 2.47 -6.02
C PRO A 94 -9.77 1.73 -4.71
N PRO A 95 -10.55 0.63 -4.77
CA PRO A 95 -10.68 -0.28 -3.65
C PRO A 95 -9.32 -0.80 -3.20
N LEU A 96 -9.14 -0.90 -1.89
CA LEU A 96 -7.93 -1.37 -1.25
C LEU A 96 -8.16 -2.78 -0.66
N GLY A 97 -7.14 -3.33 -0.02
CA GLY A 97 -7.21 -4.67 0.56
C GLY A 97 -8.33 -4.79 1.62
N PRO A 98 -8.95 -5.97 1.77
CA PRO A 98 -10.07 -6.17 2.70
C PRO A 98 -9.69 -6.02 4.18
N ASN A 99 -8.41 -6.17 4.53
CA ASN A 99 -7.90 -6.03 5.90
C ASN A 99 -7.41 -4.61 6.22
N LEU A 100 -7.72 -3.62 5.37
CA LEU A 100 -7.29 -2.25 5.62
C LEU A 100 -8.02 -1.66 6.82
N MET A 101 -7.25 -1.26 7.82
CA MET A 101 -7.75 -0.65 9.06
C MET A 101 -7.47 0.85 9.10
N GLU A 102 -6.36 1.28 8.50
CA GLU A 102 -5.90 2.66 8.58
C GLU A 102 -5.52 3.22 7.21
N ILE A 103 -6.03 4.40 6.89
CA ILE A 103 -5.79 5.07 5.62
C ILE A 103 -5.59 6.58 5.83
N SER A 104 -4.52 7.13 5.29
CA SER A 104 -4.29 8.58 5.21
C SER A 104 -3.86 8.97 3.81
N LEU A 105 -4.76 9.62 3.08
CA LEU A 105 -4.54 10.12 1.72
C LEU A 105 -4.62 11.66 1.63
N SER A 106 -4.69 12.35 2.77
CA SER A 106 -4.86 13.80 2.86
C SER A 106 -3.74 14.56 2.14
N TYR A 107 -4.05 15.77 1.65
CA TYR A 107 -3.09 16.60 0.92
C TYR A 107 -2.50 15.89 -0.32
N ASN A 108 -3.40 15.35 -1.12
CA ASN A 108 -3.15 14.86 -2.49
C ASN A 108 -4.09 15.59 -3.46
N ARG A 109 -4.11 15.15 -4.72
CA ARG A 109 -4.96 15.65 -5.81
C ARG A 109 -5.99 14.60 -6.26
N PHE A 110 -6.42 13.71 -5.37
CA PHE A 110 -7.46 12.72 -5.68
C PHE A 110 -8.78 13.42 -6.00
N MET A 111 -9.49 12.92 -7.01
CA MET A 111 -10.73 13.52 -7.52
C MET A 111 -11.97 12.89 -6.88
N SER A 112 -11.95 11.58 -6.69
CA SER A 112 -13.04 10.85 -6.07
C SER A 112 -12.56 9.57 -5.39
N ILE A 113 -13.46 8.90 -4.69
CA ILE A 113 -13.26 7.54 -4.18
C ILE A 113 -14.14 6.62 -5.03
N SER A 114 -13.57 5.52 -5.50
CA SER A 114 -14.30 4.52 -6.29
C SER A 114 -15.58 4.07 -5.58
N PRO A 115 -16.73 3.93 -6.28
CA PRO A 115 -17.97 3.40 -5.67
C PRO A 115 -17.80 2.03 -5.02
N GLU A 116 -16.88 1.22 -5.54
CA GLU A 116 -16.56 -0.12 -5.02
C GLU A 116 -15.58 -0.11 -3.84
N PHE A 117 -15.18 1.06 -3.31
CA PHE A 117 -14.07 1.19 -2.36
C PHE A 117 -14.27 0.34 -1.10
N PHE A 118 -15.48 0.36 -0.53
CA PHE A 118 -15.83 -0.41 0.67
C PHE A 118 -16.33 -1.83 0.37
N LYS A 119 -16.35 -2.26 -0.90
CA LYS A 119 -16.91 -3.56 -1.27
C LYS A 119 -16.00 -4.69 -0.76
N GLY A 120 -16.55 -5.53 0.11
CA GLY A 120 -15.83 -6.63 0.73
C GLY A 120 -15.09 -6.26 2.02
N MET A 121 -15.15 -4.99 2.44
CA MET A 121 -14.74 -4.59 3.79
C MET A 121 -15.89 -4.93 4.75
N SER A 122 -15.63 -5.82 5.68
CA SER A 122 -16.53 -6.03 6.81
C SER A 122 -16.21 -4.97 7.85
N LEU A 123 -17.23 -4.22 8.30
CA LEU A 123 -17.07 -3.48 9.56
C LEU A 123 -16.70 -4.49 10.65
N PRO A 124 -15.74 -4.21 11.53
CA PRO A 124 -15.60 -4.98 12.75
C PRO A 124 -17.00 -5.05 13.37
N SER A 125 -17.49 -6.26 13.66
CA SER A 125 -18.76 -6.36 14.37
C SER A 125 -18.59 -5.51 15.63
N MET A 126 -19.52 -4.59 15.83
CA MET A 126 -19.59 -3.83 17.07
C MET A 126 -20.17 -4.77 18.14
N ASP A 127 -19.52 -5.91 18.35
CA ASP A 127 -19.71 -6.77 19.51
C ASP A 127 -18.98 -6.07 20.66
N TYR A 128 -19.54 -4.93 21.07
CA TYR A 128 -19.14 -4.28 22.30
C TYR A 128 -19.80 -5.08 23.44
N PRO A 129 -19.03 -5.57 24.44
CA PRO A 129 -19.59 -6.30 25.58
C PRO A 129 -20.53 -5.44 26.43
#